data_AF-A0A137QPQ7-F1
#
_entry.id   AF-A0A137QPQ7-F1
#
_cell.length_a   1.000
_cell.length_b   1.000
_cell.length_c   1.000
_cell.angle_alpha   90.00
_cell.angle_beta   90.00
_cell.angle_gamma   90.00
#
_symmetry.space_group_name_H-M   'P 1'
#
loop_
_entity.id
_entity.type
_entity.pdbx_description
1 polymer ?
#
loop_
_entity_poly.entity_id
_entity_poly.type
_entity_poly.pdbx_seq_one_letter_code
_entity_poly.pdbx_strand_id
1 'polypeptide(L)' 'MDDAPPELRAKIYPMTLKEKEELNIFIDENLKSGKIYISKSQYATPYFFIPKKDSSK' A
#
# COMPACT_ATOMS: atom_id res chain seq x y z
N MET A 1 24.98 13.10 -0.23
CA MET A 1 23.58 12.62 -0.38
C MET A 1 23.49 11.87 -1.70
N ASP A 2 24.47 11.02 -2.00
CA ASP A 2 24.78 10.58 -3.37
C ASP A 2 24.83 9.05 -3.52
N ASP A 3 24.56 8.31 -2.44
CA ASP A 3 24.55 6.84 -2.41
C ASP A 3 23.14 6.23 -2.48
N ALA A 4 22.09 7.04 -2.65
CA ALA A 4 20.72 6.52 -2.74
C ALA A 4 20.47 5.94 -4.15
N PRO A 5 20.01 4.67 -4.26
CA PRO A 5 19.77 4.05 -5.55
C PRO A 5 18.58 4.73 -6.26
N PRO A 6 18.66 4.99 -7.57
CA PRO A 6 17.62 5.72 -8.31
C PRO A 6 16.26 4.98 -8.36
N GLU A 7 16.25 3.68 -8.12
CA GLU A 7 15.04 2.86 -8.04
C GLU A 7 15.14 1.84 -6.91
N LEU A 8 14.06 1.68 -6.14
CA LEU A 8 13.87 0.52 -5.26
C LEU A 8 12.86 -0.41 -5.92
N ARG A 9 13.34 -1.47 -6.58
CA ARG A 9 12.49 -2.51 -7.16
C ARG A 9 11.96 -3.44 -6.08
N ALA A 10 10.86 -3.04 -5.46
CA ALA A 10 10.08 -3.91 -4.57
C ALA A 10 9.42 -5.06 -5.35
N LYS A 11 9.33 -6.23 -4.71
CA LYS A 11 8.53 -7.35 -5.24
C LYS A 11 7.05 -7.02 -5.12
N ILE A 12 6.31 -7.18 -6.22
CA ILE A 12 4.84 -7.12 -6.22
C ILE A 12 4.35 -8.51 -5.83
N TYR A 13 3.67 -8.60 -4.69
CA TYR A 13 3.08 -9.85 -4.23
C TYR A 13 1.69 -10.05 -4.84
N PRO A 14 1.33 -11.30 -5.22
CA PRO A 14 -0.02 -11.60 -5.66
C PRO A 14 -1.00 -11.39 -4.51
N MET A 15 -2.16 -10.85 -4.85
CA MET A 15 -3.19 -10.45 -3.88
C MET A 15 -4.52 -11.10 -4.27
N THR A 16 -5.22 -11.64 -3.30
CA THR A 16 -6.55 -12.23 -3.49
C THR A 16 -7.58 -11.17 -3.87
N LEU A 17 -8.72 -11.59 -4.41
CA LEU A 17 -9.80 -10.65 -4.78
C LEU A 17 -10.28 -9.86 -3.56
N LYS A 18 -10.47 -10.53 -2.42
CA LYS A 18 -10.93 -9.90 -1.17
C LYS A 18 -9.95 -8.84 -0.67
N GLU A 19 -8.65 -9.14 -0.67
CA GLU A 19 -7.63 -8.17 -0.26
C GLU A 19 -7.57 -6.96 -1.19
N LYS A 20 -7.83 -7.13 -2.50
CA LYS A 20 -7.93 -6.00 -3.45
C LYS A 20 -9.16 -5.13 -3.19
N GLU A 21 -10.29 -5.72 -2.82
CA GLU A 21 -11.49 -4.97 -2.46
C GLU A 21 -11.25 -4.15 -1.18
N GLU A 22 -10.66 -4.77 -0.16
CA GLU A 22 -10.29 -4.07 1.08
C GLU A 22 -9.24 -2.97 0.82
N LEU A 23 -8.32 -3.20 -0.13
CA LEU A 23 -7.38 -2.16 -0.58
C LEU A 23 -8.09 -0.94 -1.12
N ASN A 24 -9.00 -1.13 -2.06
CA ASN A 24 -9.65 -0.02 -2.75
C ASN A 24 -10.42 0.84 -1.75
N ILE A 25 -11.12 0.20 -0.81
CA ILE A 25 -11.82 0.88 0.29
C ILE A 25 -10.81 1.69 1.15
N PHE A 26 -9.70 1.06 1.55
CA PHE A 26 -8.67 1.73 2.36
C PHE A 26 -8.06 2.94 1.64
N ILE A 27 -7.75 2.82 0.34
CA ILE A 27 -7.21 3.93 -0.46
C ILE A 27 -8.22 5.08 -0.52
N ASP A 28 -9.48 4.79 -0.84
CA ASP A 28 -10.53 5.80 -0.96
C ASP A 28 -10.75 6.57 0.36
N GLU A 29 -10.77 5.87 1.49
CA GLU A 29 -10.91 6.48 2.81
C GLU A 29 -9.72 7.39 3.15
N ASN A 30 -8.49 6.94 2.88
CA ASN A 30 -7.30 7.72 3.19
C ASN A 30 -7.09 8.90 2.23
N LEU A 31 -7.50 8.77 0.97
CA LEU A 31 -7.54 9.88 0.01
C LEU A 31 -8.55 10.94 0.45
N LYS A 32 -9.77 10.54 0.83
CA LYS A 32 -10.80 11.46 1.37
C LYS A 32 -10.35 12.15 2.65
N SER A 33 -9.64 11.43 3.52
CA SER A 33 -9.05 11.98 4.74
C SER A 33 -7.84 12.89 4.48
N GLY A 34 -7.29 12.91 3.27
CA GLY A 34 -6.07 13.66 2.93
C GLY A 34 -4.78 13.08 3.54
N LYS A 35 -4.80 11.84 4.02
CA LYS A 35 -3.63 11.17 4.62
C LYS A 35 -2.64 10.69 3.57
N ILE A 36 -3.14 10.35 2.39
CA ILE A 36 -2.34 9.95 1.22
C ILE A 36 -2.74 10.78 0.01
N TYR A 37 -1.87 10.83 -0.99
CA TYR A 37 -2.09 11.53 -2.25
C TYR A 37 -1.53 10.72 -3.42
N ILE A 38 -2.05 10.97 -4.63
CA ILE A 38 -1.58 10.30 -5.84
C ILE A 38 -0.20 10.87 -6.21
N SER A 39 0.79 10.00 -6.37
CA SER A 39 2.16 10.38 -6.76
C SER A 39 2.73 9.44 -7.82
N LYS A 40 3.77 9.90 -8.53
CA LYS A 40 4.57 9.10 -9.47
C LYS A 40 5.98 8.92 -8.91
N SER A 41 6.10 8.11 -7.86
CA SER A 41 7.37 7.83 -7.18
C SER A 41 8.15 6.71 -7.89
N GLN A 42 9.47 6.87 -8.00
CA GLN A 42 10.40 5.80 -8.40
C GLN A 42 10.62 4.76 -7.29
N TYR A 43 10.22 5.12 -6.07
CA TYR A 43 10.25 4.27 -4.89
C TYR A 43 8.83 3.79 -4.60
N ALA A 44 8.63 2.48 -4.72
CA ALA A 44 7.41 1.81 -4.29
C ALA A 44 7.80 0.67 -3.34
N THR A 45 6.99 0.47 -2.30
CA THR A 45 7.14 -0.63 -1.35
C THR A 45 5.89 -1.51 -1.40
N PRO A 46 6.02 -2.83 -1.21
CA PRO A 46 4.85 -3.67 -1.13
C PRO A 46 4.09 -3.36 0.16
N TYR A 47 2.79 -3.56 0.15
CA TYR A 47 1.94 -3.42 1.34
C TYR A 47 0.98 -4.62 1.40
N PHE A 48 0.51 -4.95 2.59
CA PHE A 48 -0.40 -6.07 2.83
C PHE A 48 -1.33 -5.76 4.01
N PHE A 49 -2.48 -6.43 4.05
CA PHE A 49 -3.38 -6.40 5.20
C PHE A 49 -3.12 -7.62 6.07
N ILE A 50 -2.93 -7.40 7.38
CA ILE A 50 -2.90 -8.48 8.37
C ILE A 50 -4.09 -8.29 9.30
N PRO A 51 -4.95 -9.30 9.49
CA PRO A 51 -6.00 -9.24 10.49
C PRO A 51 -5.37 -9.17 11.88
N LYS A 52 -5.89 -8.31 12.75
CA LYS A 52 -5.41 -8.26 14.14
C LYS A 52 -5.93 -9.49 14.89
N LYS A 53 -5.14 -9.97 15.86
CA LYS A 53 -5.41 -11.20 16.63
C LYS A 53 -6.82 -11.25 17.21
N ASP A 54 -7.28 -10.15 17.79
CA ASP A 54 -8.59 -10.05 18.46
C ASP A 54 -9.58 -9.16 17.69
N SER A 55 -9.27 -8.79 16.44
CA SER A 55 -10.27 -8.12 15.60
C SER A 55 -11.22 -9.17 15.04
N SER A 56 -12.27 -9.45 15.80
CA SER A 56 -13.48 -10.09 15.29
C SER A 56 -14.16 -9.10 14.35
N LYS A 57 -13.98 -9.32 13.05
CA LYS A 57 -14.84 -8.77 12.00
C LYS A 57 -15.62 -9.92 11.38
#